data_AF-A0A016SHE6-F1
#
_entry.id   AF-A0A016SHE6-F1
#
_cell.length_a   1.000
_cell.length_b   1.000
_cell.length_c   1.000
_cell.angle_alpha   90.00
_cell.angle_beta   90.00
_cell.angle_gamma   90.00
#
_symmetry.space_group_name_H-M   'P 1'
#
loop_
_entity.id
_entity.type
_entity.pdbx_description
1 polymer ?
#
loop_
_entity_poly.entity_id
_entity_poly.type
_entity_poly.pdbx_seq_one_letter_code
_entity_poly.pdbx_strand_id
1 'polypeptide(L)'
;MHDVLIDIDEDLALVMANRVRRRNRGLSSSGDVMAKEPDFGFSDAGPHIPMVYRQSDSDDEADSVLRKDVSVDSSGSWFARTRETLRGDISSICLLLFLYLLQGVPLGLIGAIPLLLQGRNVSYGQQAIFSFAYWPFSMKLLWAPVVDSVYWKRIGRRKSWMVPCQYLIGMFMLLLSFRVPYVMGEGTDSGPNVLFLMLIFLPLNFLAATQDIAVDGWALTILSRKNVGYASTCNAVGQTAGYFLGNVVFLSLESADFANTFLRSADNQKPYGIIDLAGFVFFWGWVFIISTTLVLIFKKEVDNSLENNSSNNDDEEKELELGIVETYTVLWKILRLKPMLWMLVILLTGKIAFSATDGITGLKLIGMGIPKDRLASFGLFLTPLQIMLPWMIGKWTAGPRPLNIFLLAYPYRLFVGGIFAALVYFTPSFKLETGKFSNTVYIVWIIAYILHQLYLCPLLYT
;
A
#
# COMPACT_ATOMS: atom_id res chain seq x y z
N MET A 1 -85.28 -6.37 1.22
CA MET A 1 -84.27 -7.31 1.75
C MET A 1 -83.14 -7.30 0.74
N HIS A 2 -81.98 -6.80 1.15
CA HIS A 2 -80.92 -6.27 0.29
C HIS A 2 -80.28 -7.32 -0.63
N ASP A 3 -80.17 -6.97 -1.91
CA ASP A 3 -79.28 -7.61 -2.87
C ASP A 3 -77.83 -7.17 -2.59
N VAL A 4 -76.96 -8.16 -2.42
CA VAL A 4 -75.52 -8.01 -2.29
C VAL A 4 -74.91 -8.41 -3.63
N LEU A 5 -74.65 -7.41 -4.48
CA LEU A 5 -73.82 -7.53 -5.68
C LEU A 5 -72.41 -7.06 -5.29
N ILE A 6 -71.51 -8.03 -5.10
CA ILE A 6 -70.09 -7.78 -4.82
C ILE A 6 -69.44 -7.43 -6.16
N ASP A 7 -68.99 -6.18 -6.28
CA ASP A 7 -68.36 -5.63 -7.47
C ASP A 7 -66.87 -6.06 -7.52
N ILE A 8 -66.57 -7.14 -8.26
CA ILE A 8 -65.23 -7.76 -8.31
C ILE A 8 -64.26 -6.96 -9.21
N ASP A 9 -64.76 -6.01 -10.01
CA ASP A 9 -63.92 -5.23 -10.94
C ASP A 9 -63.28 -3.99 -10.29
N GLU A 10 -63.91 -3.40 -9.27
CA GLU A 10 -63.40 -2.20 -8.59
C GLU A 10 -62.16 -2.49 -7.73
N ASP A 11 -62.13 -3.63 -7.05
CA ASP A 11 -60.98 -4.04 -6.24
C ASP A 11 -59.76 -4.44 -7.09
N LEU A 12 -59.98 -5.05 -8.26
CA LEU A 12 -58.89 -5.40 -9.17
C LEU A 12 -58.30 -4.16 -9.85
N ALA A 13 -59.14 -3.20 -10.22
CA ALA A 13 -58.73 -1.91 -10.76
C ALA A 13 -57.95 -1.09 -9.71
N LEU A 14 -58.38 -1.11 -8.44
CA LEU A 14 -57.69 -0.44 -7.33
C LEU A 14 -56.33 -1.08 -7.02
N VAL A 15 -56.22 -2.41 -7.10
CA VAL A 15 -54.96 -3.15 -6.92
C VAL A 15 -53.98 -2.87 -8.07
N MET A 16 -54.45 -2.80 -9.33
CA MET A 16 -53.60 -2.45 -10.48
C MET A 16 -53.19 -0.96 -10.47
N ALA A 17 -54.11 -0.05 -10.11
CA ALA A 17 -53.81 1.38 -9.95
C ALA A 17 -52.78 1.63 -8.83
N ASN A 18 -52.87 0.92 -7.71
CA ASN A 18 -51.88 0.97 -6.64
C ASN A 18 -50.53 0.35 -7.03
N ARG A 19 -50.52 -0.68 -7.90
CA ARG A 19 -49.29 -1.28 -8.44
C ARG A 19 -48.58 -0.36 -9.43
N VAL A 20 -49.31 0.43 -10.23
CA VAL A 20 -48.76 1.47 -11.12
C VAL A 20 -48.31 2.71 -10.33
N ARG A 21 -49.05 3.13 -9.29
CA ARG A 21 -48.62 4.21 -8.37
C ARG A 21 -47.35 3.87 -7.59
N ARG A 22 -47.15 2.60 -7.21
CA ARG A 22 -45.89 2.13 -6.58
C ARG A 22 -44.70 2.15 -7.53
N ARG A 23 -44.92 1.90 -8.83
CA ARG A 23 -43.84 1.93 -9.85
C ARG A 23 -43.40 3.35 -10.22
N ASN A 24 -44.28 4.34 -10.07
CA ASN A 24 -44.01 5.75 -10.44
C ASN A 24 -43.63 6.67 -9.27
N ARG A 25 -43.51 6.18 -8.03
CA ARG A 25 -42.94 6.94 -6.88
C ARG A 25 -41.41 6.90 -6.80
N GLY A 26 -40.73 6.46 -7.86
CA GLY A 26 -39.26 6.39 -7.97
C GLY A 26 -38.62 7.38 -8.94
N LEU A 27 -39.34 8.42 -9.37
CA LEU A 27 -38.81 9.48 -10.25
C LEU A 27 -38.98 10.84 -9.58
N SER A 28 -38.22 11.07 -8.52
CA SER A 28 -37.89 12.43 -8.11
C SER A 28 -36.75 12.92 -8.99
N SER A 29 -37.03 14.01 -9.71
CA SER A 29 -36.12 14.98 -10.33
C SER A 29 -34.64 14.84 -9.99
N SER A 30 -33.81 14.84 -11.04
CA SER A 30 -32.35 14.76 -11.06
C SER A 30 -31.65 16.04 -10.53
N GLY A 31 -32.09 16.57 -9.38
CA GLY A 31 -31.63 17.85 -8.84
C GLY A 31 -31.19 17.87 -7.37
N ASP A 32 -31.77 17.04 -6.50
CA ASP A 32 -31.56 17.16 -5.03
C ASP A 32 -31.37 15.81 -4.34
N VAL A 33 -30.30 15.10 -4.71
CA VAL A 33 -29.73 14.03 -3.86
C VAL A 33 -28.45 14.56 -3.21
N MET A 34 -28.57 15.70 -2.55
CA MET A 34 -27.69 15.99 -1.42
C MET A 34 -28.24 15.15 -0.28
N ALA A 35 -27.61 14.00 -0.03
CA ALA A 35 -27.83 13.26 1.20
C ALA A 35 -27.70 14.26 2.35
N LYS A 36 -28.79 14.50 3.07
CA LYS A 36 -28.74 15.35 4.27
C LYS A 36 -27.88 14.60 5.27
N GLU A 37 -26.64 15.04 5.42
CA GLU A 37 -25.65 14.37 6.27
C GLU A 37 -26.05 14.56 7.74
N PRO A 38 -26.13 13.49 8.54
CA PRO A 38 -26.25 13.63 9.99
C PRO A 38 -24.98 14.28 10.55
N ASP A 39 -25.16 15.26 11.45
CA ASP A 39 -24.08 15.89 12.21
C ASP A 39 -23.49 14.87 13.20
N PHE A 40 -22.46 14.15 12.79
CA PHE A 40 -21.70 13.28 13.68
C PHE A 40 -20.59 14.06 14.37
N GLY A 41 -20.59 14.03 15.70
CA GLY A 41 -19.50 14.55 16.52
C GLY A 41 -18.23 13.70 16.36
N PHE A 42 -17.06 14.34 16.45
CA PHE A 42 -15.75 13.70 16.37
C PHE A 42 -15.54 12.57 17.42
N SER A 43 -16.37 12.53 18.47
CA SER A 43 -16.40 11.49 19.51
C SER A 43 -17.02 10.17 19.07
N ASP A 44 -17.87 10.17 18.04
CA ASP A 44 -18.69 9.02 17.67
C ASP A 44 -18.01 8.12 16.62
N ALA A 45 -16.84 8.53 16.13
CA ALA A 45 -15.97 7.75 15.26
C ALA A 45 -15.27 6.63 16.07
N GLY A 46 -15.97 5.51 16.27
CA GLY A 46 -15.38 4.27 16.80
C GLY A 46 -14.46 3.57 15.78
N PRO A 47 -13.55 2.69 16.24
CA PRO A 47 -12.57 2.02 15.39
C PRO A 47 -13.25 1.05 14.41
N HIS A 48 -13.12 1.32 13.11
CA HIS A 48 -13.40 0.41 11.99
C HIS A 48 -14.71 -0.38 12.04
N ILE A 49 -15.83 0.23 12.43
CA ILE A 49 -17.14 -0.43 12.30
C ILE A 49 -17.67 -0.16 10.89
N PRO A 50 -17.88 -1.18 10.03
CA PRO A 50 -18.62 -0.98 8.79
C PRO A 50 -20.05 -0.56 9.15
N MET A 51 -20.41 0.67 8.79
CA MET A 51 -21.78 1.16 8.87
C MET A 51 -22.55 0.60 7.67
N VAL A 52 -23.23 -0.52 7.90
CA VAL A 52 -24.24 -1.03 6.96
C VAL A 52 -25.47 -0.16 7.12
N TYR A 53 -25.75 0.66 6.11
CA TYR A 53 -26.99 1.44 6.03
C TYR A 53 -28.12 0.48 5.63
N ARG A 54 -29.02 0.16 6.57
CA ARG A 54 -30.30 -0.47 6.25
C ARG A 54 -31.32 0.65 6.13
N GLN A 55 -31.89 0.82 4.95
CA GLN A 55 -33.00 1.74 4.74
C GLN A 55 -34.18 1.25 5.59
N SER A 56 -34.54 1.99 6.64
CA SER A 56 -35.67 1.66 7.51
C SER A 56 -36.95 2.08 6.80
N ASP A 57 -37.64 1.11 6.19
CA ASP A 57 -39.05 1.25 5.86
C ASP A 57 -39.85 1.04 7.15
N SER A 58 -40.05 2.11 7.92
CA SER A 58 -41.21 2.29 8.82
C SER A 58 -41.12 3.67 9.48
N ASP A 59 -42.12 4.49 9.20
CA ASP A 59 -42.52 5.59 10.06
C ASP A 59 -43.05 4.96 11.36
N ASP A 60 -42.33 5.13 12.47
CA ASP A 60 -42.89 5.33 13.83
C ASP A 60 -41.77 5.46 14.88
N GLU A 61 -42.05 6.26 15.90
CA GLU A 61 -41.13 6.98 16.78
C GLU A 61 -40.23 6.15 17.73
N ALA A 62 -39.16 6.85 18.16
CA ALA A 62 -38.37 6.69 19.39
C ALA A 62 -37.15 5.75 19.36
N ASP A 63 -35.98 6.40 19.30
CA ASP A 63 -34.71 6.04 19.95
C ASP A 63 -34.46 4.56 20.23
N SER A 64 -33.86 3.87 19.25
CA SER A 64 -33.06 2.68 19.53
C SER A 64 -31.78 2.64 18.70
N VAL A 65 -30.95 3.66 18.86
CA VAL A 65 -29.51 3.53 18.53
C VAL A 65 -28.86 2.71 19.63
N LEU A 66 -28.91 1.38 19.51
CA LEU A 66 -28.07 0.49 20.30
C LEU A 66 -27.83 -0.80 19.51
N ARG A 67 -26.76 -0.81 18.72
CA ARG A 67 -26.09 -2.05 18.33
C ARG A 67 -25.48 -2.67 19.60
N LYS A 68 -26.25 -3.53 20.28
CA LYS A 68 -25.71 -4.50 21.21
C LYS A 68 -25.41 -5.77 20.41
N ASP A 69 -24.14 -5.97 20.07
CA ASP A 69 -23.45 -7.28 20.07
C ASP A 69 -22.07 -7.19 19.42
N VAL A 70 -21.07 -6.76 20.19
CA VAL A 70 -19.95 -7.62 20.59
C VAL A 70 -19.63 -7.20 22.03
N SER A 71 -19.63 -8.17 22.95
CA SER A 71 -19.18 -8.04 24.33
C SER A 71 -17.67 -7.73 24.41
N VAL A 72 -17.25 -6.57 23.90
CA VAL A 72 -15.91 -6.05 24.18
C VAL A 72 -16.03 -5.24 25.45
N ASP A 73 -15.56 -5.81 26.55
CA ASP A 73 -15.57 -5.17 27.86
C ASP A 73 -14.87 -3.81 27.76
N SER A 74 -15.64 -2.71 27.86
CA SER A 74 -15.12 -1.35 27.66
C SER A 74 -14.08 -0.95 28.71
N SER A 75 -14.03 -1.70 29.81
CA SER A 75 -13.08 -1.58 30.92
C SER A 75 -11.69 -2.17 30.63
N GLY A 76 -11.54 -2.94 29.55
CA GLY A 76 -10.29 -3.62 29.19
C GLY A 76 -9.20 -2.70 28.61
N SER A 77 -7.93 -3.05 28.86
CA SER A 77 -6.79 -2.39 28.22
C SER A 77 -6.93 -2.42 26.70
N TRP A 78 -6.45 -1.36 26.02
CA TRP A 78 -6.60 -1.24 24.57
C TRP A 78 -6.05 -2.47 23.81
N PHE A 79 -5.00 -3.10 24.33
CA PHE A 79 -4.41 -4.33 23.78
C PHE A 79 -5.32 -5.55 23.93
N ALA A 80 -6.02 -5.71 25.06
CA ALA A 80 -6.94 -6.82 25.28
C ALA A 80 -8.12 -6.76 24.30
N ARG A 81 -8.69 -5.57 24.11
CA ARG A 81 -9.78 -5.32 23.15
C ARG A 81 -9.36 -5.63 21.72
N THR A 82 -8.20 -5.08 21.32
CA THR A 82 -7.63 -5.30 19.99
C THR A 82 -7.40 -6.79 19.73
N ARG A 83 -6.88 -7.52 20.72
CA ARG A 83 -6.66 -8.98 20.63
C ARG A 83 -7.95 -9.77 20.48
N GLU A 84 -9.03 -9.38 21.15
CA GLU A 84 -10.34 -10.03 21.00
C GLU A 84 -10.98 -9.76 19.63
N THR A 85 -10.93 -8.53 19.13
CA THR A 85 -11.41 -8.18 17.77
C THR A 85 -10.59 -8.84 16.65
N LEU A 86 -9.31 -9.09 16.88
CA LEU A 86 -8.41 -9.74 15.91
C LEU A 86 -8.37 -11.28 16.07
N ARG A 87 -9.05 -11.84 17.09
CA ARG A 87 -8.99 -13.26 17.40
C ARG A 87 -9.55 -14.07 16.23
N GLY A 88 -8.68 -14.82 15.55
CA GLY A 88 -8.99 -15.58 14.33
C GLY A 88 -8.28 -15.07 13.08
N ASP A 89 -8.04 -13.75 12.98
CA ASP A 89 -7.41 -13.11 11.82
C ASP A 89 -5.92 -12.81 12.01
N ILE A 90 -5.38 -12.93 13.24
CA ILE A 90 -3.95 -12.65 13.53
C ILE A 90 -3.00 -13.43 12.62
N SER A 91 -3.30 -14.70 12.35
CA SER A 91 -2.47 -15.51 11.44
C SER A 91 -2.51 -15.00 10.01
N SER A 92 -3.70 -14.61 9.53
CA SER A 92 -3.89 -14.02 8.19
C SER A 92 -3.20 -12.66 8.08
N ILE A 93 -3.29 -11.81 9.11
CA ILE A 93 -2.62 -10.50 9.18
C ILE A 93 -1.11 -10.67 9.19
N CYS A 94 -0.57 -11.59 9.99
CA CYS A 94 0.86 -11.88 10.03
C CYS A 94 1.38 -12.37 8.68
N LEU A 95 0.63 -13.27 8.03
CA LEU A 95 0.94 -13.75 6.69
C LEU A 95 0.91 -12.61 5.66
N LEU A 96 -0.13 -11.75 5.68
CA LEU A 96 -0.22 -10.60 4.78
C LEU A 96 0.94 -9.62 4.99
N LEU A 97 1.20 -9.23 6.24
CA LEU A 97 2.33 -8.36 6.59
C LEU A 97 3.66 -8.93 6.07
N PHE A 98 3.86 -10.24 6.23
CA PHE A 98 5.07 -10.90 5.73
C PHE A 98 5.15 -10.92 4.21
N LEU A 99 4.04 -11.19 3.49
CA LEU A 99 4.02 -11.15 2.03
C LEU A 99 4.26 -9.74 1.47
N TYR A 100 3.63 -8.71 2.07
CA TYR A 100 3.87 -7.32 1.72
C TYR A 100 5.32 -6.89 2.04
N LEU A 101 5.89 -7.40 3.14
CA LEU A 101 7.31 -7.20 3.45
C LEU A 101 8.22 -7.79 2.38
N LEU A 102 7.93 -9.01 1.91
CA LEU A 102 8.71 -9.61 0.83
C LEU A 102 8.65 -8.74 -0.43
N GLN A 103 7.47 -8.24 -0.83
CA GLN A 103 7.33 -7.35 -1.98
C GLN A 103 8.09 -6.02 -1.83
N GLY A 104 8.15 -5.49 -0.61
CA GLY A 104 8.90 -4.26 -0.32
C GLY A 104 10.41 -4.40 -0.51
N VAL A 105 10.98 -5.61 -0.34
CA VAL A 105 12.45 -5.80 -0.43
C VAL A 105 12.99 -5.53 -1.85
N PRO A 106 12.43 -6.11 -2.94
CA PRO A 106 12.82 -5.74 -4.30
C PRO A 106 12.65 -4.24 -4.59
N LEU A 107 11.56 -3.63 -4.11
CA LEU A 107 11.31 -2.18 -4.27
C LEU A 107 12.38 -1.33 -3.58
N GLY A 108 12.77 -1.73 -2.37
CA GLY A 108 13.84 -1.10 -1.59
C GLY A 108 15.20 -1.24 -2.26
N LEU A 109 15.49 -2.43 -2.82
CA LEU A 109 16.73 -2.68 -3.54
C LEU A 109 16.88 -1.78 -4.77
N ILE A 110 15.79 -1.60 -5.52
CA ILE A 110 15.74 -0.64 -6.65
C ILE A 110 15.95 0.79 -6.14
N GLY A 111 15.51 1.09 -4.92
CA GLY A 111 15.67 2.42 -4.30
C GLY A 111 17.11 2.70 -3.87
N ALA A 112 17.86 1.68 -3.50
CA ALA A 112 19.27 1.78 -3.14
C ALA A 112 20.18 2.01 -4.35
N ILE A 113 19.81 1.50 -5.52
CA ILE A 113 20.68 1.50 -6.71
C ILE A 113 21.10 2.91 -7.16
N PRO A 114 20.21 3.90 -7.31
CA PRO A 114 20.62 5.27 -7.64
C PRO A 114 21.62 5.86 -6.63
N LEU A 115 21.46 5.54 -5.34
CA LEU A 115 22.35 5.98 -4.27
C LEU A 115 23.74 5.31 -4.38
N LEU A 116 23.79 4.03 -4.75
CA LEU A 116 25.05 3.34 -5.04
C LEU A 116 25.75 3.89 -6.29
N LEU A 117 24.98 4.20 -7.34
CA LEU A 117 25.51 4.72 -8.61
C LEU A 117 26.03 6.15 -8.49
N GLN A 118 25.54 6.93 -7.54
CA GLN A 118 26.01 8.30 -7.32
C GLN A 118 27.49 8.37 -6.94
N GLY A 119 28.02 7.34 -6.27
CA GLY A 119 29.46 7.23 -5.97
C GLY A 119 30.35 7.03 -7.21
N ARG A 120 29.76 6.80 -8.39
CA ARG A 120 30.47 6.49 -9.65
C ARG A 120 30.30 7.57 -10.73
N ASN A 121 30.00 8.81 -10.34
CA ASN A 121 29.83 9.96 -11.25
C ASN A 121 28.75 9.77 -12.34
N VAL A 122 27.71 9.00 -12.06
CA VAL A 122 26.57 8.81 -12.97
C VAL A 122 25.71 10.08 -13.01
N SER A 123 25.36 10.54 -14.23
CA SER A 123 24.54 11.73 -14.44
C SER A 123 23.11 11.58 -13.86
N TYR A 124 22.55 12.67 -13.34
CA TYR A 124 21.14 12.71 -12.90
C TYR A 124 20.15 12.27 -14.00
N GLY A 125 20.47 12.53 -15.28
CA GLY A 125 19.64 12.09 -16.40
C GLY A 125 19.59 10.55 -16.53
N GLN A 126 20.70 9.86 -16.27
CA GLN A 126 20.73 8.40 -16.28
C GLN A 126 19.98 7.82 -15.07
N GLN A 127 20.07 8.47 -13.91
CA GLN A 127 19.28 8.09 -12.74
C GLN A 127 17.76 8.23 -12.99
N ALA A 128 17.34 9.27 -13.71
CA ALA A 128 15.95 9.43 -14.13
C ALA A 128 15.51 8.30 -15.09
N ILE A 129 16.39 7.86 -16.00
CA ILE A 129 16.12 6.70 -16.86
C ILE A 129 15.92 5.43 -16.02
N PHE A 130 16.67 5.28 -14.93
CA PHE A 130 16.49 4.14 -14.02
C PHE A 130 15.13 4.18 -13.28
N SER A 131 14.59 5.36 -12.99
CA SER A 131 13.27 5.50 -12.33
C SER A 131 12.12 4.88 -13.12
N PHE A 132 12.25 4.68 -14.45
CA PHE A 132 11.27 3.93 -15.23
C PHE A 132 11.12 2.47 -14.76
N ALA A 133 12.11 1.91 -14.05
CA ALA A 133 11.98 0.60 -13.43
C ALA A 133 10.79 0.52 -12.46
N TYR A 134 10.34 1.63 -11.86
CA TYR A 134 9.18 1.68 -10.95
C TYR A 134 7.82 1.74 -11.63
N TRP A 135 7.77 2.03 -12.93
CA TRP A 135 6.51 2.21 -13.65
C TRP A 135 5.55 1.01 -13.59
N PRO A 136 6.00 -0.26 -13.55
CA PRO A 136 5.10 -1.39 -13.40
C PRO A 136 4.13 -1.25 -12.22
N PHE A 137 4.58 -0.75 -11.06
CA PHE A 137 3.69 -0.55 -9.90
C PHE A 137 2.60 0.51 -10.14
N SER A 138 2.88 1.51 -10.99
CA SER A 138 1.88 2.51 -11.39
C SER A 138 0.91 1.97 -12.44
N MET A 139 1.40 1.10 -13.32
CA MET A 139 0.62 0.53 -14.43
C MET A 139 -0.12 -0.77 -14.06
N LYS A 140 0.06 -1.28 -12.83
CA LYS A 140 -0.50 -2.57 -12.37
C LYS A 140 -2.01 -2.72 -12.60
N LEU A 141 -2.74 -1.60 -12.55
CA LEU A 141 -4.18 -1.54 -12.86
C LEU A 141 -4.52 -2.09 -14.25
N LEU A 142 -3.62 -1.96 -15.23
CA LEU A 142 -3.87 -2.36 -16.61
C LEU A 142 -4.01 -3.87 -16.78
N TRP A 143 -3.30 -4.68 -15.99
CA TRP A 143 -3.38 -6.15 -16.06
C TRP A 143 -4.02 -6.79 -14.84
N ALA A 144 -4.42 -6.01 -13.82
CA ALA A 144 -5.15 -6.52 -12.67
C ALA A 144 -6.40 -7.34 -13.04
N PRO A 145 -7.25 -6.93 -14.00
CA PRO A 145 -8.39 -7.74 -14.45
C PRO A 145 -8.01 -9.11 -15.00
N VAL A 146 -6.84 -9.24 -15.63
CA VAL A 146 -6.34 -10.52 -16.17
C VAL A 146 -5.92 -11.44 -15.03
N VAL A 147 -5.23 -10.89 -14.03
CA VAL A 147 -4.83 -11.62 -12.82
C VAL A 147 -6.05 -12.13 -12.04
N ASP A 148 -7.15 -11.36 -12.04
CA ASP A 148 -8.38 -11.74 -11.36
C ASP A 148 -9.20 -12.81 -12.09
N SER A 149 -9.16 -12.84 -13.43
CA SER A 149 -10.02 -13.69 -14.26
C SER A 149 -9.36 -15.01 -14.69
N VAL A 150 -8.04 -15.06 -14.83
CA VAL A 150 -7.32 -16.27 -15.25
C VAL A 150 -6.76 -16.96 -14.01
N TYR A 151 -7.23 -18.15 -13.65
CA TYR A 151 -6.66 -18.89 -12.52
C TYR A 151 -6.83 -20.40 -12.64
N TRP A 152 -6.04 -21.14 -11.87
CA TRP A 152 -6.09 -22.59 -11.83
C TRP A 152 -6.98 -23.07 -10.67
N LYS A 153 -8.12 -23.68 -11.01
CA LYS A 153 -9.13 -24.18 -10.04
C LYS A 153 -8.59 -25.16 -8.98
N ARG A 154 -7.47 -25.85 -9.24
CA ARG A 154 -6.87 -26.80 -8.26
C ARG A 154 -6.04 -26.11 -7.17
N ILE A 155 -5.47 -24.94 -7.46
CA ILE A 155 -4.54 -24.23 -6.56
C ILE A 155 -5.27 -23.11 -5.81
N GLY A 156 -6.33 -22.56 -6.41
CA GLY A 156 -7.10 -21.43 -5.90
C GLY A 156 -6.84 -20.16 -6.71
N ARG A 157 -7.79 -19.23 -6.69
CA ARG A 157 -7.78 -18.00 -7.50
C ARG A 157 -6.54 -17.15 -7.23
N ARG A 158 -6.18 -16.93 -5.96
CA ARG A 158 -5.10 -16.00 -5.57
C ARG A 158 -3.71 -16.65 -5.62
N LYS A 159 -3.59 -17.90 -5.17
CA LYS A 159 -2.31 -18.62 -5.21
C LYS A 159 -1.82 -18.93 -6.61
N SER A 160 -2.74 -19.07 -7.58
CA SER A 160 -2.39 -19.32 -8.98
C SER A 160 -1.45 -18.27 -9.57
N TRP A 161 -1.51 -17.03 -9.09
CA TRP A 161 -0.62 -15.94 -9.52
C TRP A 161 0.48 -15.63 -8.52
N MET A 162 0.15 -15.57 -7.23
CA MET A 162 1.13 -15.21 -6.19
C MET A 162 2.30 -16.20 -6.16
N VAL A 163 2.03 -17.51 -6.18
CA VAL A 163 3.06 -18.55 -6.03
C VAL A 163 4.04 -18.55 -7.20
N PRO A 164 3.61 -18.59 -8.49
CA PRO A 164 4.54 -18.51 -9.61
C PRO A 164 5.33 -17.20 -9.63
N CYS A 165 4.70 -16.05 -9.37
CA CYS A 165 5.40 -14.76 -9.36
C CYS A 165 6.50 -14.74 -8.29
N GLN A 166 6.20 -15.21 -7.08
CA GLN A 166 7.17 -15.21 -5.97
C GLN A 166 8.33 -16.19 -6.20
N TYR A 167 8.09 -17.35 -6.82
CA TYR A 167 9.16 -18.25 -7.28
C TYR A 167 10.01 -17.62 -8.40
N LEU A 168 9.39 -16.96 -9.37
CA LEU A 168 10.11 -16.28 -10.44
C LEU A 168 10.96 -15.13 -9.90
N ILE A 169 10.46 -14.35 -8.94
CA ILE A 169 11.22 -13.31 -8.23
C ILE A 169 12.42 -13.94 -7.52
N GLY A 170 12.20 -15.00 -6.73
CA GLY A 170 13.28 -15.69 -6.02
C GLY A 170 14.35 -16.25 -6.94
N MET A 171 13.94 -16.92 -8.03
CA MET A 171 14.86 -17.44 -9.04
C MET A 171 15.61 -16.31 -9.76
N PHE A 172 14.92 -15.23 -10.12
CA PHE A 172 15.53 -14.06 -10.74
C PHE A 172 16.58 -13.42 -9.84
N MET A 173 16.29 -13.29 -8.54
CA MET A 173 17.25 -12.80 -7.54
C MET A 173 18.47 -13.73 -7.44
N LEU A 174 18.28 -15.05 -7.38
CA LEU A 174 19.41 -16.00 -7.36
C LEU A 174 20.28 -15.88 -8.63
N LEU A 175 19.67 -15.80 -9.81
CA LEU A 175 20.40 -15.61 -11.06
C LEU A 175 21.14 -14.27 -11.09
N LEU A 176 20.50 -13.20 -10.61
CA LEU A 176 21.10 -11.89 -10.51
C LEU A 176 22.34 -11.93 -9.61
N SER A 177 22.28 -12.61 -8.46
CA SER A 177 23.41 -12.76 -7.54
C SER A 177 24.70 -13.24 -8.21
N PHE A 178 24.60 -14.19 -9.15
CA PHE A 178 25.78 -14.71 -9.88
C PHE A 178 26.29 -13.76 -10.96
N ARG A 179 25.46 -12.83 -11.41
CA ARG A 179 25.78 -11.86 -12.47
C ARG A 179 26.09 -10.46 -11.93
N VAL A 180 25.90 -10.20 -10.63
CA VAL A 180 26.17 -8.91 -10.00
C VAL A 180 27.58 -8.37 -10.32
N PRO A 181 28.68 -9.14 -10.24
CA PRO A 181 30.02 -8.60 -10.50
C PRO A 181 30.18 -8.07 -11.93
N TYR A 182 29.54 -8.75 -12.90
CA TYR A 182 29.50 -8.34 -14.31
C TYR A 182 28.59 -7.12 -14.53
N VAL A 183 27.44 -7.09 -13.86
CA VAL A 183 26.45 -6.00 -13.96
C VAL A 183 26.95 -4.71 -13.28
N MET A 184 27.71 -4.83 -12.20
CA MET A 184 28.38 -3.73 -11.51
C MET A 184 29.69 -3.30 -12.21
N GLY A 185 30.11 -3.97 -13.29
CA GLY A 185 31.24 -3.52 -14.11
C GLY A 185 32.61 -3.61 -13.43
N GLU A 186 32.82 -4.57 -12.53
CA GLU A 186 34.18 -4.86 -12.03
C GLU A 186 35.02 -5.45 -13.17
N GLY A 187 35.84 -4.60 -13.83
CA GLY A 187 36.85 -5.04 -14.81
C GLY A 187 36.67 -4.53 -16.24
N THR A 188 35.75 -3.59 -16.53
CA THR A 188 35.64 -2.95 -17.85
C THR A 188 35.65 -1.43 -17.71
N ASP A 189 36.53 -0.73 -18.42
CA ASP A 189 36.67 0.75 -18.49
C ASP A 189 35.43 1.49 -19.03
N SER A 190 34.30 0.79 -19.20
CA SER A 190 33.02 1.35 -19.58
C SER A 190 32.18 1.49 -18.31
N GLY A 191 31.77 2.71 -17.95
CA GLY A 191 30.96 2.97 -16.77
C GLY A 191 29.67 2.12 -16.69
N PRO A 192 29.00 2.08 -15.53
CA PRO A 192 27.82 1.23 -15.32
C PRO A 192 26.74 1.51 -16.37
N ASN A 193 26.33 0.49 -17.13
CA ASN A 193 25.24 0.60 -18.10
C ASN A 193 23.89 0.70 -17.35
N VAL A 194 23.52 1.92 -16.97
CA VAL A 194 22.28 2.20 -16.22
C VAL A 194 21.03 1.68 -16.96
N LEU A 195 21.04 1.72 -18.29
CA LEU A 195 19.96 1.16 -19.12
C LEU A 195 19.88 -0.37 -19.01
N PHE A 196 21.03 -1.06 -19.02
CA PHE A 196 21.07 -2.51 -18.82
C PHE A 196 20.59 -2.90 -17.42
N LEU A 197 20.97 -2.13 -16.40
CA LEU A 197 20.49 -2.31 -15.04
C LEU A 197 18.97 -2.12 -14.95
N MET A 198 18.43 -1.07 -15.57
CA MET A 198 16.99 -0.85 -15.65
C MET A 198 16.28 -2.04 -16.33
N LEU A 199 16.80 -2.54 -17.44
CA LEU A 199 16.22 -3.70 -18.15
C LEU A 199 16.24 -5.00 -17.34
N ILE A 200 17.19 -5.16 -16.42
CA ILE A 200 17.22 -6.29 -15.48
C ILE A 200 16.17 -6.10 -14.37
N PHE A 201 16.07 -4.91 -13.78
CA PHE A 201 15.14 -4.66 -12.67
C PHE A 201 13.68 -4.50 -13.12
N LEU A 202 13.43 -4.17 -14.38
CA LEU A 202 12.08 -3.98 -14.92
C LEU A 202 11.23 -5.27 -14.87
N PRO A 203 11.69 -6.45 -15.36
CA PRO A 203 10.97 -7.72 -15.17
C PRO A 203 10.75 -8.09 -13.70
N LEU A 204 11.75 -7.85 -12.84
CA LEU A 204 11.64 -8.11 -11.41
C LEU A 204 10.50 -7.29 -10.78
N ASN A 205 10.41 -6.00 -11.13
CA ASN A 205 9.35 -5.12 -10.64
C ASN A 205 7.98 -5.44 -11.25
N PHE A 206 7.93 -5.89 -12.50
CA PHE A 206 6.69 -6.36 -13.12
C PHE A 206 6.13 -7.60 -12.41
N LEU A 207 7.00 -8.56 -12.05
CA LEU A 207 6.60 -9.72 -11.25
C LEU A 207 6.15 -9.32 -9.85
N ALA A 208 6.86 -8.40 -9.19
CA ALA A 208 6.49 -7.91 -7.87
C ALA A 208 5.13 -7.18 -7.89
N ALA A 209 4.86 -6.35 -8.91
CA ALA A 209 3.58 -5.68 -9.09
C ALA A 209 2.43 -6.67 -9.39
N THR A 210 2.71 -7.77 -10.10
CA THR A 210 1.74 -8.84 -10.36
C THR A 210 1.43 -9.63 -9.09
N GLN A 211 2.44 -9.91 -8.27
CA GLN A 211 2.27 -10.51 -6.95
C GLN A 211 1.45 -9.59 -6.03
N ASP A 212 1.71 -8.29 -6.06
CA ASP A 212 1.00 -7.28 -5.26
C ASP A 212 -0.51 -7.27 -5.56
N ILE A 213 -0.92 -7.29 -6.84
CA ILE A 213 -2.33 -7.45 -7.22
C ILE A 213 -2.95 -8.72 -6.60
N ALA A 214 -2.24 -9.86 -6.70
CA ALA A 214 -2.74 -11.12 -6.20
C ALA A 214 -2.89 -11.14 -4.66
N VAL A 215 -1.95 -10.51 -3.95
CA VAL A 215 -1.97 -10.41 -2.48
C VAL A 215 -3.00 -9.38 -2.00
N ASP A 216 -3.14 -8.24 -2.69
CA ASP A 216 -4.20 -7.24 -2.44
C ASP A 216 -5.59 -7.90 -2.56
N GLY A 217 -5.81 -8.66 -3.64
CA GLY A 217 -7.04 -9.44 -3.84
C GLY A 217 -7.23 -10.59 -2.86
N TRP A 218 -6.14 -11.12 -2.28
CA TRP A 218 -6.21 -12.16 -1.25
C TRP A 218 -6.52 -11.59 0.13
N ALA A 219 -6.06 -10.37 0.43
CA ALA A 219 -6.32 -9.69 1.68
C ALA A 219 -7.83 -9.51 1.94
N LEU A 220 -8.60 -9.21 0.89
CA LEU A 220 -10.06 -9.06 0.97
C LEU A 220 -10.81 -10.35 1.28
N THR A 221 -10.25 -11.52 0.94
CA THR A 221 -10.91 -12.82 1.15
C THR A 221 -10.37 -13.58 2.36
N ILE A 222 -9.14 -13.31 2.80
CA ILE A 222 -8.49 -13.96 3.95
C ILE A 222 -8.80 -13.29 5.29
N LEU A 223 -9.20 -12.01 5.27
CA LEU A 223 -9.61 -11.24 6.46
C LEU A 223 -11.13 -11.35 6.64
N SER A 224 -11.59 -11.42 7.90
CA SER A 224 -13.02 -11.33 8.18
C SER A 224 -13.59 -9.97 7.77
N ARG A 225 -14.88 -9.88 7.38
CA ARG A 225 -15.54 -8.62 6.97
C ARG A 225 -15.38 -7.48 7.99
N LYS A 226 -15.22 -7.81 9.28
CA LYS A 226 -14.97 -6.84 10.37
C LYS A 226 -13.56 -6.23 10.30
N ASN A 227 -12.59 -6.97 9.79
CA ASN A 227 -11.17 -6.62 9.77
C ASN A 227 -10.61 -6.34 8.36
N VAL A 228 -11.44 -6.36 7.31
CA VAL A 228 -11.03 -6.02 5.93
C VAL A 228 -10.40 -4.62 5.85
N GLY A 229 -10.82 -3.68 6.70
CA GLY A 229 -10.20 -2.34 6.79
C GLY A 229 -8.71 -2.36 7.17
N TYR A 230 -8.20 -3.44 7.77
CA TYR A 230 -6.77 -3.59 8.04
C TYR A 230 -5.96 -4.00 6.82
N ALA A 231 -6.57 -4.41 5.70
CA ALA A 231 -5.87 -4.83 4.49
C ALA A 231 -4.92 -3.73 3.96
N SER A 232 -5.39 -2.49 3.86
CA SER A 232 -4.58 -1.34 3.44
C SER A 232 -3.44 -1.04 4.42
N THR A 233 -3.69 -1.23 5.72
CA THR A 233 -2.67 -1.06 6.76
C THR A 233 -1.57 -2.11 6.64
N CYS A 234 -1.94 -3.37 6.42
CA CYS A 234 -1.00 -4.46 6.22
C CYS A 234 -0.13 -4.20 4.99
N ASN A 235 -0.72 -3.72 3.89
CA ASN A 235 0.01 -3.34 2.70
C ASN A 235 1.03 -2.22 3.02
N ALA A 236 0.54 -1.07 3.50
CA ALA A 236 1.38 0.09 3.77
C ALA A 236 2.53 -0.22 4.74
N VAL A 237 2.24 -0.90 5.86
CA VAL A 237 3.23 -1.24 6.89
C VAL A 237 4.21 -2.30 6.37
N GLY A 238 3.70 -3.36 5.75
CA GLY A 238 4.52 -4.45 5.23
C GLY A 238 5.47 -3.98 4.13
N GLN A 239 4.96 -3.31 3.10
CA GLN A 239 5.79 -2.79 2.01
C GLN A 239 6.83 -1.78 2.50
N THR A 240 6.47 -0.88 3.43
CA THR A 240 7.42 0.09 4.00
C THR A 240 8.54 -0.62 4.77
N ALA A 241 8.20 -1.63 5.57
CA ALA A 241 9.20 -2.43 6.28
C ALA A 241 10.13 -3.18 5.32
N GLY A 242 9.58 -3.77 4.26
CA GLY A 242 10.36 -4.42 3.21
C GLY A 242 11.27 -3.44 2.46
N TYR A 243 10.74 -2.27 2.09
CA TYR A 243 11.50 -1.21 1.41
C TYR A 243 12.68 -0.75 2.26
N PHE A 244 12.49 -0.58 3.57
CA PHE A 244 13.56 -0.26 4.49
C PHE A 244 14.65 -1.33 4.54
N LEU A 245 14.26 -2.61 4.62
CA LEU A 245 15.21 -3.72 4.59
C LEU A 245 16.01 -3.76 3.29
N GLY A 246 15.33 -3.55 2.15
CA GLY A 246 15.94 -3.53 0.82
C GLY A 246 16.78 -2.30 0.52
N ASN A 247 16.50 -1.16 1.16
CA ASN A 247 17.18 0.10 0.90
C ASN A 247 18.19 0.45 2.01
N VAL A 248 17.70 0.86 3.18
CA VAL A 248 18.55 1.43 4.24
C VAL A 248 19.41 0.37 4.91
N VAL A 249 18.84 -0.79 5.24
CA VAL A 249 19.60 -1.88 5.88
C VAL A 249 20.65 -2.41 4.91
N PHE A 250 20.28 -2.61 3.65
CA PHE A 250 21.21 -3.01 2.60
C PHE A 250 22.37 -2.01 2.44
N LEU A 251 22.09 -0.72 2.24
CA LEU A 251 23.14 0.32 2.11
C LEU A 251 24.05 0.40 3.34
N SER A 252 23.47 0.22 4.54
CA SER A 252 24.24 0.22 5.79
C SER A 252 25.15 -1.01 5.89
N LEU A 253 24.71 -2.18 5.43
CA LEU A 253 25.52 -3.41 5.44
C LEU A 253 26.57 -3.44 4.32
N GLU A 254 26.32 -2.77 3.19
CA GLU A 254 27.27 -2.60 2.07
C GLU A 254 28.38 -1.61 2.42
N SER A 255 28.08 -0.59 3.22
CA SER A 255 29.06 0.42 3.62
C SER A 255 30.12 -0.12 4.57
N ALA A 256 31.39 0.00 4.16
CA ALA A 256 32.54 -0.33 5.00
C ALA A 256 32.63 0.59 6.23
N ASP A 257 32.35 1.89 6.07
CA ASP A 257 32.40 2.87 7.15
C ASP A 257 31.34 2.59 8.23
N PHE A 258 30.11 2.26 7.81
CA PHE A 258 29.06 1.87 8.75
C PHE A 258 29.42 0.57 9.47
N ALA A 259 29.84 -0.46 8.73
CA ALA A 259 30.25 -1.74 9.30
C ALA A 259 31.39 -1.59 10.30
N ASN A 260 32.41 -0.80 9.97
CA ASN A 260 33.58 -0.59 10.82
C ASN A 260 33.30 0.29 12.05
N THR A 261 32.31 1.19 11.97
CA THR A 261 31.95 2.09 13.07
C THR A 261 30.97 1.44 14.05
N PHE A 262 29.98 0.69 13.55
CA PHE A 262 28.87 0.20 14.37
C PHE A 262 28.90 -1.31 14.65
N LEU A 263 29.52 -2.12 13.79
CA LEU A 263 29.39 -3.59 13.83
C LEU A 263 30.72 -4.33 14.06
N ARG A 264 31.86 -3.77 13.65
CA ARG A 264 33.20 -4.36 13.87
C ARG A 264 33.92 -3.66 15.02
N SER A 265 34.63 -4.42 15.85
CA SER A 265 35.60 -3.86 16.81
C SER A 265 36.76 -3.17 16.10
N ALA A 266 37.38 -2.20 16.78
CA ALA A 266 38.48 -1.38 16.27
C ALA A 266 39.64 -2.21 15.66
N ASP A 267 39.87 -3.43 16.14
CA ASP A 267 40.97 -4.31 15.69
C ASP A 267 40.66 -5.08 14.38
N ASN A 268 39.42 -5.05 13.88
CA ASN A 268 38.96 -5.85 12.73
C ASN A 268 38.37 -4.98 11.59
N GLN A 269 38.85 -3.74 11.43
CA GLN A 269 38.40 -2.87 10.36
C GLN A 269 38.81 -3.43 8.99
N LYS A 270 37.85 -3.57 8.08
CA LYS A 270 38.10 -4.04 6.71
C LYS A 270 37.58 -3.03 5.69
N PRO A 271 38.18 -2.94 4.49
CA PRO A 271 37.79 -1.96 3.48
C PRO A 271 36.48 -2.28 2.75
N TYR A 272 35.84 -3.42 3.05
CA TYR A 272 34.57 -3.84 2.46
C TYR A 272 33.47 -3.96 3.52
N GLY A 273 32.21 -3.78 3.10
CA GLY A 273 31.01 -3.98 3.93
C GLY A 273 30.87 -5.40 4.47
N ILE A 274 29.81 -5.67 5.24
CA ILE A 274 29.54 -7.02 5.76
C ILE A 274 28.92 -7.89 4.68
N ILE A 275 28.03 -7.32 3.88
CA ILE A 275 27.29 -8.02 2.83
C ILE A 275 27.37 -7.18 1.56
N ASP A 276 27.89 -7.80 0.49
CA ASP A 276 27.86 -7.21 -0.84
C ASP A 276 26.49 -7.45 -1.52
N LEU A 277 26.17 -6.68 -2.56
CA LEU A 277 24.91 -6.79 -3.31
C LEU A 277 24.61 -8.22 -3.73
N ALA A 278 25.62 -8.96 -4.20
CA ALA A 278 25.47 -10.37 -4.56
C ALA A 278 24.98 -11.21 -3.37
N GLY A 279 25.62 -11.08 -2.20
CA GLY A 279 25.25 -11.81 -0.99
C GLY A 279 23.85 -11.46 -0.48
N PHE A 280 23.46 -10.18 -0.57
CA PHE A 280 22.13 -9.73 -0.15
C PHE A 280 21.03 -10.33 -1.03
N VAL A 281 21.21 -10.25 -2.35
CA VAL A 281 20.23 -10.78 -3.32
C VAL A 281 20.18 -12.32 -3.26
N PHE A 282 21.31 -12.99 -3.03
CA PHE A 282 21.36 -14.45 -2.82
C PHE A 282 20.52 -14.89 -1.63
N PHE A 283 20.71 -14.23 -0.47
CA PHE A 283 19.96 -14.52 0.74
C PHE A 283 18.45 -14.35 0.53
N TRP A 284 18.03 -13.20 -0.01
CA TRP A 284 16.62 -12.93 -0.25
C TRP A 284 16.02 -13.85 -1.32
N GLY A 285 16.77 -14.23 -2.35
CA GLY A 285 16.31 -15.22 -3.34
C GLY A 285 15.88 -16.54 -2.69
N TRP A 286 16.67 -17.05 -1.74
CA TRP A 286 16.29 -18.23 -0.95
C TRP A 286 15.11 -17.97 -0.02
N VAL A 287 15.06 -16.82 0.65
CA VAL A 287 13.92 -16.46 1.51
C VAL A 287 12.62 -16.44 0.70
N PHE A 288 12.62 -15.90 -0.51
CA PHE A 288 11.48 -15.91 -1.43
C PHE A 288 11.05 -17.34 -1.78
N ILE A 289 11.98 -18.22 -2.16
CA ILE A 289 11.67 -19.61 -2.53
C ILE A 289 11.12 -20.40 -1.33
N ILE A 290 11.78 -20.29 -0.17
CA ILE A 290 11.38 -21.02 1.05
C ILE A 290 10.02 -20.53 1.53
N SER A 291 9.83 -19.21 1.64
CA SER A 291 8.54 -18.63 2.06
C SER A 291 7.40 -19.01 1.12
N THR A 292 7.62 -18.98 -0.20
CA THR A 292 6.61 -19.38 -1.19
C THR A 292 6.22 -20.84 -0.99
N THR A 293 7.21 -21.70 -0.78
CA THR A 293 6.98 -23.14 -0.53
C THR A 293 6.20 -23.36 0.76
N LEU A 294 6.52 -22.63 1.83
CA LEU A 294 5.76 -22.68 3.09
C LEU A 294 4.31 -22.24 2.90
N VAL A 295 4.07 -21.13 2.17
CA VAL A 295 2.71 -20.64 1.90
C VAL A 295 1.92 -21.63 1.03
N LEU A 296 2.57 -22.27 0.07
CA LEU A 296 1.96 -23.29 -0.79
C LEU A 296 1.54 -24.54 0.01
N ILE A 297 2.35 -24.97 0.98
CA ILE A 297 2.09 -26.18 1.77
C ILE A 297 1.09 -25.91 2.91
N PHE A 298 1.33 -24.87 3.71
CA PHE A 298 0.62 -24.68 4.98
C PHE A 298 -0.71 -23.94 4.84
N LYS A 299 -0.82 -23.06 3.86
CA LYS A 299 -2.09 -22.38 3.61
C LYS A 299 -2.80 -23.16 2.54
N LYS A 300 -4.01 -23.66 2.80
CA LYS A 300 -4.94 -24.14 1.77
C LYS A 300 -5.90 -23.00 1.42
N GLU A 301 -6.17 -22.78 0.14
CA GLU A 301 -7.16 -21.80 -0.29
C GLU A 301 -8.48 -22.58 -0.36
N VAL A 302 -9.48 -22.16 0.42
CA VAL A 302 -10.82 -22.74 0.33
C VAL A 302 -11.52 -21.96 -0.75
N ASP A 303 -11.79 -22.63 -1.87
CA ASP A 303 -12.53 -22.06 -2.98
C ASP A 303 -14.02 -22.16 -2.60
N ASN A 304 -14.60 -21.08 -2.06
CA ASN A 304 -16.03 -21.03 -1.70
C ASN A 304 -16.95 -21.16 -2.94
N SER A 305 -16.39 -21.16 -4.15
CA SER A 305 -17.11 -21.43 -5.41
C SER A 305 -17.63 -22.88 -5.53
N LEU A 306 -17.08 -23.83 -4.75
CA LEU A 306 -17.46 -25.24 -4.84
C LEU A 306 -18.58 -25.67 -3.86
N GLU A 307 -18.86 -24.90 -2.80
CA GLU A 307 -19.83 -25.29 -1.77
C GLU A 307 -21.30 -25.00 -2.17
N ASN A 308 -21.55 -24.20 -3.20
CA ASN A 308 -22.91 -23.82 -3.61
C ASN A 308 -23.56 -24.70 -4.70
N ASN A 309 -22.93 -25.78 -5.15
CA ASN A 309 -23.56 -26.67 -6.14
C ASN A 309 -24.54 -27.70 -5.54
N SER A 310 -24.78 -27.67 -4.21
CA SER A 310 -25.59 -28.69 -3.52
C SER A 310 -26.79 -28.15 -2.73
N SER A 311 -27.18 -26.88 -2.88
CA SER A 311 -28.43 -26.40 -2.29
C SER A 311 -29.15 -25.44 -3.23
N ASN A 312 -30.32 -25.90 -3.70
CA ASN A 312 -31.30 -25.10 -4.42
C ASN A 312 -31.85 -23.99 -3.52
N ASN A 313 -32.18 -22.86 -4.15
CA ASN A 313 -32.92 -21.70 -3.65
C ASN A 313 -32.09 -20.66 -2.85
N ASP A 314 -31.66 -19.60 -3.53
CA ASP A 314 -32.07 -18.20 -3.26
C ASP A 314 -31.13 -17.21 -4.00
N ASP A 315 -31.70 -16.14 -4.52
CA ASP A 315 -31.09 -15.13 -5.41
C ASP A 315 -30.10 -14.16 -4.72
N GLU A 316 -29.19 -14.65 -3.87
CA GLU A 316 -28.19 -13.81 -3.18
C GLU A 316 -26.74 -14.18 -3.53
N GLU A 317 -26.00 -13.20 -4.08
CA GLU A 317 -24.55 -13.16 -4.30
C GLU A 317 -23.92 -14.38 -5.02
N LYS A 318 -24.30 -14.63 -6.28
CA LYS A 318 -23.35 -15.27 -7.21
C LYS A 318 -22.15 -14.32 -7.38
N GLU A 319 -20.96 -14.69 -6.88
CA GLU A 319 -19.71 -14.15 -7.42
C GLU A 319 -19.74 -14.47 -8.92
N LEU A 320 -20.20 -13.51 -9.72
CA LEU A 320 -20.16 -13.61 -11.17
C LEU A 320 -18.68 -13.83 -11.53
N GLU A 321 -18.35 -15.01 -12.06
CA GLU A 321 -17.08 -15.25 -12.75
C GLU A 321 -17.09 -14.34 -13.99
N LEU A 322 -16.85 -13.03 -13.79
CA LEU A 322 -16.87 -12.03 -14.84
C LEU A 322 -15.78 -12.39 -15.84
N GLY A 323 -16.16 -12.48 -17.11
CA GLY A 323 -15.17 -12.68 -18.18
C GLY A 323 -14.16 -11.54 -18.20
N ILE A 324 -12.96 -11.77 -18.75
CA ILE A 324 -11.90 -10.74 -18.88
C ILE A 324 -12.47 -9.42 -19.42
N VAL A 325 -13.27 -9.51 -20.49
CA VAL A 325 -13.89 -8.35 -21.16
C VAL A 325 -14.89 -7.64 -20.25
N GLU A 326 -15.65 -8.39 -19.45
CA GLU A 326 -16.63 -7.82 -18.52
C GLU A 326 -15.94 -7.09 -17.38
N THR A 327 -14.88 -7.68 -16.81
CA THR A 327 -14.07 -7.04 -15.76
C THR A 327 -13.41 -5.76 -16.26
N TYR A 328 -12.87 -5.74 -17.48
CA TYR A 328 -12.38 -4.51 -18.11
C TYR A 328 -13.50 -3.49 -18.35
N THR A 329 -14.69 -3.94 -18.75
CA THR A 329 -15.84 -3.05 -18.96
C THR A 329 -16.29 -2.41 -17.65
N VAL A 330 -16.29 -3.15 -16.54
CA VAL A 330 -16.58 -2.62 -15.20
C VAL A 330 -15.51 -1.63 -14.76
N LEU A 331 -14.23 -1.97 -14.90
CA LEU A 331 -13.13 -1.05 -14.59
C LEU A 331 -13.24 0.26 -15.37
N TRP A 332 -13.56 0.19 -16.66
CA TRP A 332 -13.76 1.36 -17.50
C TRP A 332 -14.96 2.22 -17.06
N LYS A 333 -16.05 1.59 -16.63
CA LYS A 333 -17.21 2.30 -16.05
C LYS A 333 -16.83 3.04 -14.77
N ILE A 334 -16.04 2.42 -13.89
CA ILE A 334 -15.56 3.03 -12.65
C ILE A 334 -14.65 4.23 -12.95
N LEU A 335 -13.72 4.09 -13.89
CA LEU A 335 -12.83 5.19 -14.31
C LEU A 335 -13.59 6.39 -14.90
N ARG A 336 -14.76 6.17 -15.52
CA ARG A 336 -15.60 7.24 -16.09
C ARG A 336 -16.46 7.98 -15.07
N LEU A 337 -16.53 7.54 -13.81
CA LEU A 337 -17.29 8.24 -12.77
C LEU A 337 -16.65 9.61 -12.51
N LYS A 338 -17.45 10.68 -12.51
CA LYS A 338 -16.97 12.06 -12.28
C LYS A 338 -16.12 12.18 -11.00
N PRO A 339 -16.51 11.61 -9.84
CA PRO A 339 -15.68 11.68 -8.64
C PRO A 339 -14.30 11.01 -8.81
N MET A 340 -14.24 9.89 -9.52
CA MET A 340 -12.97 9.18 -9.80
C MET A 340 -12.05 10.02 -10.70
N LEU A 341 -12.59 10.69 -11.72
CA LEU A 341 -11.81 11.58 -12.59
C LEU A 341 -11.25 12.78 -11.82
N TRP A 342 -12.05 13.42 -10.97
CA TRP A 342 -11.58 14.50 -10.11
C TRP A 342 -10.50 14.03 -9.12
N MET A 343 -10.69 12.86 -8.51
CA MET A 343 -9.68 12.26 -7.62
C MET A 343 -8.37 11.96 -8.37
N LEU A 344 -8.45 11.43 -9.60
CA LEU A 344 -7.28 11.18 -10.44
C LEU A 344 -6.51 12.48 -10.73
N VAL A 345 -7.20 13.55 -11.11
CA VAL A 345 -6.59 14.86 -11.37
C VAL A 345 -5.93 15.42 -10.11
N ILE A 346 -6.61 15.36 -8.97
CA ILE A 346 -6.06 15.84 -7.68
C ILE A 346 -4.81 15.04 -7.29
N LEU A 347 -4.84 13.71 -7.38
CA LEU A 347 -3.69 12.87 -7.02
C LEU A 347 -2.50 13.06 -7.98
N LEU A 348 -2.77 13.24 -9.28
CA LEU A 348 -1.73 13.43 -10.29
C LEU A 348 -1.05 14.80 -10.17
N THR A 349 -1.84 15.86 -10.00
CA THR A 349 -1.32 17.22 -9.78
C THR A 349 -0.64 17.36 -8.42
N GLY A 350 -1.18 16.70 -7.40
CA GLY A 350 -0.69 16.83 -6.03
C GLY A 350 0.72 16.28 -5.81
N LYS A 351 1.11 15.24 -6.56
CA LYS A 351 2.45 14.65 -6.48
C LYS A 351 3.55 15.58 -7.03
N ILE A 352 3.21 16.50 -7.94
CA ILE A 352 4.17 17.43 -8.54
C ILE A 352 4.80 18.32 -7.46
N ALA A 353 3.99 18.82 -6.54
CA ALA A 353 4.43 19.71 -5.46
C ALA A 353 5.47 19.06 -4.51
N PHE A 354 5.47 17.74 -4.39
CA PHE A 354 6.36 17.01 -3.48
C PHE A 354 7.53 16.31 -4.19
N SER A 355 7.53 16.28 -5.53
CA SER A 355 8.56 15.59 -6.33
C SER A 355 9.99 16.05 -6.02
N ALA A 356 10.20 17.36 -5.84
CA ALA A 356 11.50 17.91 -5.49
C ALA A 356 11.95 17.49 -4.08
N THR A 357 11.02 17.53 -3.13
CA THR A 357 11.27 17.19 -1.72
C THR A 357 11.55 15.70 -1.53
N ASP A 358 10.70 14.83 -2.11
CA ASP A 358 10.75 13.38 -1.93
C ASP A 358 11.84 12.72 -2.80
N GLY A 359 12.03 13.18 -4.04
CA GLY A 359 12.90 12.51 -5.02
C GLY A 359 14.31 13.09 -5.15
N ILE A 360 14.47 14.41 -5.00
CA ILE A 360 15.73 15.11 -5.36
C ILE A 360 16.59 15.40 -4.13
N THR A 361 15.97 15.61 -2.96
CA THR A 361 16.69 16.05 -1.75
C THR A 361 17.83 15.11 -1.35
N GLY A 362 17.58 13.79 -1.31
CA GLY A 362 18.61 12.81 -0.94
C GLY A 362 19.83 12.87 -1.87
N LEU A 363 19.59 12.91 -3.18
CA LEU A 363 20.63 13.02 -4.19
C LEU A 363 21.41 14.33 -4.08
N LYS A 364 20.71 15.45 -3.84
CA LYS A 364 21.33 16.77 -3.71
C LYS A 364 22.18 16.90 -2.46
N LEU A 365 21.76 16.29 -1.34
CA LEU A 365 22.55 16.24 -0.10
C LEU A 365 23.85 15.45 -0.29
N ILE A 366 23.81 14.33 -1.01
CA ILE A 366 25.03 13.58 -1.36
C ILE A 366 25.93 14.43 -2.27
N GLY A 367 25.37 15.11 -3.27
CA GLY A 367 26.12 16.03 -4.13
C GLY A 367 26.76 17.20 -3.38
N MET A 368 26.19 17.62 -2.24
CA MET A 368 26.75 18.67 -1.37
C MET A 368 27.88 18.16 -0.45
N GLY A 369 28.13 16.85 -0.41
CA GLY A 369 29.19 16.23 0.38
C GLY A 369 28.71 15.56 1.68
N ILE A 370 27.39 15.38 1.87
CA ILE A 370 26.90 14.54 2.96
C ILE A 370 27.14 13.07 2.57
N PRO A 371 27.88 12.29 3.38
CA PRO A 371 28.15 10.88 3.05
C PRO A 371 26.86 10.05 3.05
N LYS A 372 26.78 9.10 2.10
CA LYS A 372 25.61 8.21 1.92
C LYS A 372 25.21 7.48 3.20
N ASP A 373 26.18 7.14 4.04
CA ASP A 373 25.99 6.37 5.28
C ASP A 373 25.25 7.19 6.34
N ARG A 374 25.44 8.52 6.36
CA ARG A 374 24.73 9.42 7.27
C ARG A 374 23.28 9.62 6.84
N LEU A 375 23.01 9.65 5.53
CA LEU A 375 21.62 9.67 5.05
C LEU A 375 20.91 8.34 5.32
N ALA A 376 21.60 7.21 5.15
CA ALA A 376 21.08 5.90 5.55
C ALA A 376 20.77 5.87 7.06
N SER A 377 21.61 6.49 7.90
CA SER A 377 21.33 6.62 9.34
C SER A 377 20.05 7.40 9.65
N PHE A 378 19.68 8.40 8.85
CA PHE A 378 18.38 9.08 8.99
C PHE A 378 17.23 8.11 8.72
N GLY A 379 17.33 7.30 7.66
CA GLY A 379 16.36 6.24 7.36
C GLY A 379 16.18 5.25 8.52
N LEU A 380 17.25 4.92 9.25
CA LEU A 380 17.20 4.01 10.40
C LEU A 380 16.36 4.56 11.57
N PHE A 381 16.43 5.87 11.83
CA PHE A 381 15.59 6.52 12.84
C PHE A 381 14.15 6.77 12.36
N LEU A 382 13.98 7.06 11.08
CA LEU A 382 12.69 7.41 10.51
C LEU A 382 11.80 6.19 10.29
N THR A 383 12.37 5.03 9.94
CA THR A 383 11.57 3.86 9.56
C THR A 383 10.70 3.31 10.70
N PRO A 384 11.18 3.15 11.94
CA PRO A 384 10.31 2.76 13.04
C PRO A 384 9.10 3.70 13.17
N LEU A 385 9.32 5.00 13.00
CA LEU A 385 8.24 5.98 12.96
C LEU A 385 7.29 5.74 11.76
N GLN A 386 7.81 5.46 10.57
CA GLN A 386 7.00 5.15 9.38
C GLN A 386 6.16 3.88 9.50
N ILE A 387 6.66 2.87 10.23
CA ILE A 387 5.96 1.61 10.48
C ILE A 387 4.89 1.82 11.56
N MET A 388 5.18 2.61 12.60
CA MET A 388 4.26 2.84 13.72
C MET A 388 3.16 3.87 13.39
N LEU A 389 3.44 4.89 12.59
CA LEU A 389 2.49 5.97 12.31
C LEU A 389 1.19 5.50 11.64
N PRO A 390 1.19 4.65 10.58
CA PRO A 390 -0.05 4.14 9.98
C PRO A 390 -0.89 3.35 10.99
N TRP A 391 -0.24 2.61 11.89
CA TRP A 391 -0.93 1.85 12.92
C TRP A 391 -1.54 2.75 14.01
N MET A 392 -0.85 3.84 14.38
CA MET A 392 -1.36 4.82 15.33
C MET A 392 -2.49 5.68 14.75
N ILE A 393 -2.33 6.11 13.49
CA ILE A 393 -3.24 7.04 12.82
C ILE A 393 -4.45 6.32 12.21
N GLY A 394 -4.36 5.00 11.96
CA GLY A 394 -5.42 4.19 11.34
C GLY A 394 -6.80 4.35 11.97
N LYS A 395 -6.87 4.56 13.29
CA LYS A 395 -8.14 4.83 13.99
C LYS A 395 -8.79 6.15 13.59
N TRP A 396 -7.99 7.17 13.31
CA TRP A 396 -8.46 8.50 12.93
C TRP A 396 -8.72 8.60 11.43
N THR A 397 -7.96 7.90 10.60
CA THR A 397 -8.09 7.93 9.14
C THR A 397 -9.18 7.01 8.59
N ALA A 398 -9.58 5.97 9.31
CA ALA A 398 -10.66 5.07 8.88
C ALA A 398 -12.08 5.54 9.25
N GLY A 399 -12.23 6.81 9.63
CA GLY A 399 -13.54 7.41 9.86
C GLY A 399 -14.38 7.54 8.58
N PRO A 400 -15.63 8.02 8.67
CA PRO A 400 -16.57 8.10 7.54
C PRO A 400 -16.13 9.05 6.41
N ARG A 401 -15.11 9.90 6.64
CA ARG A 401 -14.62 10.89 5.66
C ARG A 401 -13.09 10.87 5.54
N PRO A 402 -12.48 9.81 4.96
CA PRO A 402 -11.02 9.72 4.81
C PRO A 402 -10.47 10.86 3.95
N LEU A 403 -11.21 11.26 2.90
CA LEU A 403 -10.81 12.36 2.01
C LEU A 403 -10.67 13.71 2.71
N ASN A 404 -11.43 13.98 3.78
CA ASN A 404 -11.30 15.24 4.51
C ASN A 404 -9.97 15.34 5.24
N ILE A 405 -9.44 14.22 5.72
CA ILE A 405 -8.14 14.17 6.40
C ILE A 405 -7.03 14.40 5.38
N PHE A 406 -7.15 13.83 4.17
CA PHE A 406 -6.26 14.13 3.05
C PHE A 406 -6.22 15.62 2.74
N LEU A 407 -7.40 16.24 2.56
CA LEU A 407 -7.52 17.66 2.21
C LEU A 407 -6.99 18.58 3.31
N LEU A 408 -7.18 18.23 4.59
CA LEU A 408 -6.64 18.98 5.71
C LEU A 408 -5.11 18.87 5.80
N ALA A 409 -4.56 17.66 5.60
CA ALA A 409 -3.12 17.42 5.71
C ALA A 409 -2.31 18.01 4.54
N TYR A 410 -2.93 18.11 3.36
CA TYR A 410 -2.29 18.58 2.13
C TYR A 410 -1.60 19.97 2.24
N PRO A 411 -2.26 21.06 2.71
CA PRO A 411 -1.62 22.38 2.83
C PRO A 411 -0.49 22.40 3.87
N TYR A 412 -0.62 21.68 4.98
CA TYR A 412 0.45 21.58 5.97
C TYR A 412 1.68 20.89 5.39
N ARG A 413 1.49 19.82 4.62
CA ARG A 413 2.59 19.14 3.94
C ARG A 413 3.27 20.06 2.92
N LEU A 414 2.51 20.86 2.18
CA LEU A 414 3.06 21.82 1.22
C LEU A 414 3.94 22.87 1.93
N PHE A 415 3.47 23.41 3.04
CA PHE A 415 4.23 24.37 3.84
C PHE A 415 5.53 23.77 4.39
N VAL A 416 5.47 22.58 4.98
CA VAL A 416 6.65 21.87 5.49
C VAL A 416 7.62 21.51 4.36
N GLY A 417 7.11 21.14 3.17
CA GLY A 417 7.93 20.93 1.98
C GLY A 417 8.71 22.20 1.56
N GLY A 418 8.09 23.38 1.68
CA GLY A 418 8.76 24.67 1.47
C GLY A 418 9.89 24.92 2.47
N ILE A 419 9.66 24.64 3.75
CA ILE A 419 10.72 24.70 4.79
C ILE A 419 11.86 23.74 4.46
N PHE A 420 11.52 22.53 4.03
CA PHE A 420 12.50 21.50 3.66
C PHE A 420 13.37 21.95 2.48
N ALA A 421 12.77 22.55 1.45
CA ALA A 421 13.50 23.13 0.32
C ALA A 421 14.42 24.29 0.74
N ALA A 422 13.98 25.15 1.67
CA ALA A 422 14.81 26.20 2.24
C ALA A 422 16.01 25.61 3.01
N LEU A 423 15.81 24.54 3.79
CA LEU A 423 16.90 23.84 4.48
C LEU A 423 17.93 23.28 3.49
N VAL A 424 17.51 22.67 2.37
CA VAL A 424 18.44 22.23 1.30
C VAL A 424 19.26 23.41 0.77
N TYR A 425 18.62 24.56 0.57
CA TYR A 425 19.28 25.76 0.05
C TYR A 425 20.32 26.32 1.02
N PHE A 426 20.04 26.34 2.33
CA PHE A 426 20.95 26.87 3.35
C PHE A 426 22.02 25.87 3.82
N THR A 427 21.82 24.57 3.58
CA THR A 427 22.80 23.52 3.93
C THR A 427 24.25 23.83 3.51
N PRO A 428 24.55 24.27 2.27
CA PRO A 428 25.92 24.61 1.87
C PRO A 428 26.58 25.72 2.71
N SER A 429 25.81 26.64 3.31
CA SER A 429 26.33 27.72 4.16
C SER A 429 26.87 27.23 5.51
N PHE A 430 26.52 26.01 5.92
CA PHE A 430 26.97 25.40 7.19
C PHE A 430 28.14 24.41 6.99
N LYS A 431 28.76 24.40 5.81
CA LYS A 431 29.93 23.57 5.53
C LYS A 431 31.14 24.16 6.27
N LEU A 432 31.78 23.38 7.15
CA LEU A 432 33.02 23.81 7.79
C LEU A 432 34.18 23.84 6.77
N GLU A 433 35.22 24.61 7.07
CA GLU A 433 36.44 24.71 6.25
C GLU A 433 37.13 23.35 6.01
N THR A 434 36.87 22.36 6.87
CA THR A 434 37.34 20.97 6.75
C THR A 434 36.57 20.13 5.72
N GLY A 435 35.56 20.71 5.06
CA GLY A 435 34.69 20.03 4.11
C GLY A 435 33.61 19.14 4.74
N LYS A 436 33.59 19.00 6.08
CA LYS A 436 32.60 18.22 6.84
C LYS A 436 31.51 19.14 7.41
N PHE A 437 30.31 18.60 7.62
CA PHE A 437 29.22 19.30 8.29
C PHE A 437 29.27 19.10 9.81
N SER A 438 28.82 20.09 10.59
CA SER A 438 28.70 19.98 12.05
C SER A 438 27.60 18.99 12.45
N ASN A 439 27.80 18.28 13.56
CA ASN A 439 26.79 17.38 14.16
C ASN A 439 25.43 18.06 14.37
N THR A 440 25.40 19.37 14.62
CA THR A 440 24.17 20.16 14.78
C THR A 440 23.33 20.19 13.51
N VAL A 441 23.96 20.29 12.33
CA VAL A 441 23.26 20.30 11.04
C VAL A 441 22.53 18.97 10.82
N TYR A 442 23.15 17.86 11.19
CA TYR A 442 22.53 16.54 11.10
C TYR A 442 21.33 16.37 12.04
N ILE A 443 21.38 16.93 13.26
CA ILE A 443 20.23 16.90 14.19
C ILE A 443 19.06 17.69 13.63
N VAL A 444 19.32 18.88 13.06
CA VAL A 444 18.29 19.70 12.39
C VAL A 444 17.67 18.93 11.22
N TRP A 445 18.48 18.24 10.43
CA TRP A 445 17.99 17.39 9.34
C TRP A 445 17.12 16.24 9.83
N ILE A 446 17.51 15.53 10.91
CA ILE A 446 16.69 14.46 11.49
C ILE A 446 15.33 15.00 11.94
N ILE A 447 15.31 16.14 12.65
CA ILE A 447 14.06 16.76 13.10
C ILE A 447 13.20 17.19 11.91
N ALA A 448 13.80 17.83 10.90
CA ALA A 448 13.09 18.23 9.69
C ALA A 448 12.48 17.02 8.95
N TYR A 449 13.22 15.91 8.85
CA TYR A 449 12.72 14.67 8.26
C TYR A 449 11.60 14.04 9.07
N ILE A 450 11.69 14.03 10.41
CA ILE A 450 10.63 13.53 11.30
C ILE A 450 9.35 14.36 11.10
N LEU A 451 9.47 15.69 11.10
CA LEU A 451 8.35 16.59 10.86
C LEU A 451 7.74 16.35 9.48
N HIS A 452 8.57 16.29 8.43
CA HIS A 452 8.11 15.98 7.08
C HIS A 452 7.36 14.64 7.01
N GLN A 453 7.85 13.62 7.71
CA GLN A 453 7.24 12.29 7.74
C GLN A 453 5.89 12.25 8.44
N LEU A 454 5.71 13.02 9.51
CA LEU A 454 4.44 13.13 10.24
C LEU A 454 3.31 13.66 9.35
N TYR A 455 3.61 14.61 8.47
CA TYR A 455 2.62 15.17 7.53
C TYR A 455 2.48 14.34 6.24
N LEU A 456 3.43 13.45 5.93
CA LEU A 456 3.35 12.52 4.82
C LEU A 456 2.35 11.38 5.09
N CYS A 457 2.33 10.89 6.33
CA CYS A 457 1.64 9.64 6.68
C CYS A 457 0.11 9.67 6.48
N PRO A 458 -0.61 10.75 6.85
CA PRO A 458 -2.04 10.85 6.59
C PRO A 458 -2.39 10.77 5.10
N LEU A 459 -1.55 11.32 4.21
CA LEU A 459 -1.76 11.36 2.76
C LEU A 459 -1.51 10.04 2.03
N LEU A 460 -0.80 9.10 2.65
CA LEU A 460 -0.56 7.78 2.07
C LEU A 460 -1.63 6.76 2.47
N TYR A 461 -2.41 7.07 3.52
CA TYR A 461 -3.37 6.15 4.13
C TYR A 461 -4.83 6.45 3.75
N THR A 462 -5.10 7.68 3.31
CA THR A 462 -6.37 8.13 2.71
C THR A 462 -6.29 8.07 1.20
#